data_AF-A0A0G0GY90-F1
#
_entry.id   AF-A0A0G0GY90-F1
#
_cell.length_a   1.000
_cell.length_b   1.000
_cell.length_c   1.000
_cell.angle_alpha   90.00
_cell.angle_beta   90.00
_cell.angle_gamma   90.00
#
_symmetry.space_group_name_H-M   'P 1'
#
loop_
_entity.id
_entity.type
_entity.pdbx_description
1 polymer ?
#
loop_
_entity_poly.entity_id
_entity_poly.type
_entity_poly.pdbx_seq_one_letter_code
_entity_poly.pdbx_strand_id
1 'polypeptide(L)'
;MEDNSISIPKEPISNFEKEKNSKIFKLHDIVETLIRASMGGTYAYFGEEGFSGDAASLFTLINMADKKGEMKPELFKVGWGEFSKVTFTSGKYPNFKNLPFDLYCVSQSDSFFSGFDKKLSEQMISDPVSYLKDKSLLAVSGNEVEIRNRLEKGTIKKEVKAHDYDEVLRNARNLVIDRNTDRKEFSEFLKKLPDDPKELWKIIQENKNDKNIGVLHSLGIERLGSGIGDKKAMQSMIDIKNSFDFENNKF
;
A
#
# COMPACT_ATOMS: atom_id res chain seq x y z
N MET A 1 31.67 24.18 -27.07
CA MET A 1 30.36 24.24 -26.40
C MET A 1 30.62 23.86 -24.96
N GLU A 2 30.50 24.82 -24.05
CA GLU A 2 30.70 24.57 -22.61
C GLU A 2 29.45 23.88 -22.06
N ASP A 3 29.70 22.79 -21.33
CA ASP A 3 28.70 21.93 -20.73
C ASP A 3 28.16 22.58 -19.45
N ASN A 4 27.09 23.36 -19.59
CA ASN A 4 26.35 23.96 -18.48
C ASN A 4 25.48 22.90 -17.78
N SER A 5 26.11 21.91 -17.17
CA SER A 5 25.43 21.01 -16.24
C SER A 5 25.13 21.78 -14.95
N ILE A 6 23.89 22.26 -14.85
CA ILE A 6 23.33 22.81 -13.61
C ILE A 6 23.32 21.67 -12.59
N SER A 7 24.30 21.66 -11.69
CA SER A 7 24.26 20.82 -10.51
C SER A 7 23.15 21.35 -9.61
N ILE A 8 21.97 20.73 -9.67
CA ILE A 8 20.88 21.00 -8.73
C ILE A 8 21.37 20.48 -7.38
N PRO A 9 21.60 21.34 -6.37
CA PRO A 9 21.94 20.88 -5.03
C PRO A 9 20.74 20.10 -4.52
N LYS A 10 20.85 18.78 -4.36
CA LYS A 10 19.85 18.03 -3.61
C LYS A 10 20.03 18.40 -2.15
N GLU A 11 19.20 19.30 -1.65
CA GLU A 11 19.09 19.53 -0.22
C GLU A 11 18.89 18.18 0.49
N PRO A 12 19.59 17.93 1.61
CA PRO A 12 19.43 16.70 2.35
C PRO A 12 17.98 16.58 2.82
N ILE A 13 17.32 15.48 2.45
CA ILE A 13 15.95 15.15 2.88
C ILE A 13 15.87 15.24 4.40
N SER A 14 14.88 16.00 4.90
CA SER A 14 14.69 16.20 6.34
C SER A 14 14.38 14.87 7.06
N ASN A 15 14.63 14.79 8.36
CA ASN A 15 14.30 13.57 9.14
C ASN A 15 12.80 13.25 9.09
N PHE A 16 11.96 14.28 9.10
CA PHE A 16 10.52 14.14 8.91
C PHE A 16 10.17 13.49 7.56
N GLU A 17 10.74 13.98 6.46
CA GLU A 17 10.51 13.40 5.13
C GLU A 17 11.06 11.97 5.02
N LYS A 18 12.18 11.66 5.68
CA LYS A 18 12.70 10.28 5.76
C LYS A 18 11.73 9.35 6.47
N GLU A 19 11.16 9.76 7.61
CA GLU A 19 10.19 8.97 8.35
C GLU A 19 8.90 8.77 7.56
N LYS A 20 8.36 9.85 6.99
CA LYS A 20 7.18 9.80 6.12
C LYS A 20 7.40 8.87 4.93
N ASN A 21 8.53 8.97 4.25
CA ASN A 21 8.88 8.08 3.15
C ASN A 21 9.00 6.62 3.61
N SER A 22 9.58 6.37 4.80
CA SER A 22 9.64 5.01 5.36
C SER A 22 8.24 4.44 5.60
N LYS A 23 7.31 5.22 6.17
CA LYS A 23 5.91 4.81 6.35
C LYS A 23 5.24 4.47 5.01
N ILE A 24 5.46 5.31 4.00
CA ILE A 24 4.99 5.11 2.63
C ILE A 24 5.53 3.79 2.05
N PHE A 25 6.84 3.55 2.12
CA PHE A 25 7.43 2.31 1.60
C PHE A 25 6.90 1.06 2.30
N LYS A 26 6.78 1.09 3.64
CA LYS A 26 6.21 -0.04 4.40
C LYS A 26 4.79 -0.38 3.96
N LEU A 27 3.95 0.64 3.75
CA LEU A 27 2.58 0.45 3.28
C LEU A 27 2.55 -0.02 1.82
N HIS A 28 3.45 0.48 0.98
CA HIS A 28 3.55 0.01 -0.40
C HIS A 28 3.89 -1.48 -0.45
N ASP A 29 4.93 -1.93 0.25
CA ASP A 29 5.41 -3.31 0.24
C ASP A 29 4.34 -4.30 0.73
N ILE A 30 3.64 -3.96 1.82
CA ILE A 30 2.58 -4.83 2.35
C ILE A 30 1.37 -4.88 1.42
N VAL A 31 1.01 -3.75 0.82
CA VAL A 31 -0.13 -3.72 -0.12
C VAL A 31 0.24 -4.44 -1.41
N GLU A 32 1.44 -4.26 -1.95
CA GLU A 32 1.96 -5.03 -3.09
C GLU A 32 1.86 -6.53 -2.83
N THR A 33 2.18 -6.99 -1.62
CA THR A 33 2.00 -8.39 -1.25
C THR A 33 0.52 -8.82 -1.29
N LEU A 34 -0.38 -7.99 -0.78
CA LEU A 34 -1.80 -8.29 -0.72
C LEU A 34 -2.50 -8.26 -2.08
N ILE A 35 -2.15 -7.30 -2.94
CA ILE A 35 -2.88 -7.07 -4.19
C ILE A 35 -2.10 -7.45 -5.44
N ARG A 36 -0.78 -7.66 -5.37
CA ARG A 36 0.09 -7.96 -6.54
C ARG A 36 -0.12 -7.03 -7.74
N ALA A 37 -0.74 -5.88 -7.53
CA ALA A 37 -1.21 -4.95 -8.56
C ALA A 37 -0.15 -3.89 -8.90
N SER A 38 1.06 -4.01 -8.36
CA SER A 38 2.23 -3.25 -8.83
C SER A 38 2.67 -3.70 -10.23
N MET A 39 2.22 -4.88 -10.69
CA MET A 39 2.71 -5.54 -11.91
C MET A 39 1.96 -5.21 -13.21
N GLY A 40 1.01 -4.26 -13.23
CA GLY A 40 0.40 -3.82 -14.49
C GLY A 40 -0.39 -4.92 -15.22
N GLY A 41 -1.21 -5.66 -14.47
CA GLY A 41 -1.99 -6.78 -15.01
C GLY A 41 -3.35 -6.36 -15.56
N THR A 42 -3.86 -7.15 -16.50
CA THR A 42 -5.27 -7.10 -16.92
C THR A 42 -6.10 -7.99 -16.01
N TYR A 43 -6.96 -7.39 -15.19
CA TYR A 43 -7.90 -8.08 -14.31
C TYR A 43 -9.37 -7.90 -14.74
N ALA A 44 -9.57 -7.40 -15.95
CA ALA A 44 -10.85 -7.11 -16.56
C ALA A 44 -10.92 -7.70 -17.97
N TYR A 45 -12.11 -8.13 -18.39
CA TYR A 45 -12.37 -8.48 -19.79
C TYR A 45 -13.17 -7.37 -20.47
N PHE A 46 -12.99 -7.24 -21.79
CA PHE A 46 -13.78 -6.30 -22.59
C PHE A 46 -15.28 -6.59 -22.43
N GLY A 47 -16.05 -5.54 -22.12
CA GLY A 47 -17.50 -5.64 -21.88
C GLY A 47 -17.90 -5.93 -20.43
N GLU A 48 -16.96 -6.13 -19.51
CA GLU A 48 -17.29 -6.23 -18.07
C GLU A 48 -17.76 -4.88 -17.51
N GLU A 49 -18.77 -4.93 -16.64
CA GLU A 49 -19.33 -3.74 -15.98
C GLU A 49 -18.23 -2.99 -15.19
N GLY A 50 -18.15 -1.67 -15.34
CA GLY A 50 -17.15 -0.84 -14.65
C GLY A 50 -15.73 -0.92 -15.22
N PHE A 51 -15.50 -1.67 -16.31
CA PHE A 51 -14.25 -1.57 -17.06
C PHE A 51 -14.20 -0.26 -17.86
N SER A 52 -13.13 0.51 -17.72
CA SER A 52 -12.98 1.81 -18.36
C SER A 52 -12.47 1.76 -19.80
N GLY A 53 -11.98 0.62 -20.25
CA GLY A 53 -11.34 0.47 -21.57
C GLY A 53 -9.87 0.94 -21.61
N ASP A 54 -9.30 1.30 -20.46
CA ASP A 54 -7.90 1.69 -20.29
C ASP A 54 -7.35 1.19 -18.95
N ALA A 55 -6.03 1.28 -18.77
CA ALA A 55 -5.45 1.05 -17.46
C ALA A 55 -5.90 2.15 -16.48
N ALA A 56 -5.91 1.81 -15.21
CA ALA A 56 -6.32 2.67 -14.11
C ALA A 56 -5.34 2.52 -12.93
N SER A 57 -5.30 3.54 -12.09
CA SER A 57 -4.55 3.53 -10.84
C SER A 57 -5.49 3.27 -9.66
N LEU A 58 -5.03 2.45 -8.71
CA LEU A 58 -5.70 2.24 -7.44
C LEU A 58 -5.10 3.19 -6.39
N PHE A 59 -5.98 3.93 -5.72
CA PHE A 59 -5.65 4.82 -4.63
C PHE A 59 -6.37 4.43 -3.35
N THR A 60 -5.77 4.78 -2.23
CA THR A 60 -6.42 4.85 -0.91
C THR A 60 -6.06 6.18 -0.25
N LEU A 61 -6.82 6.60 0.76
CA LEU A 61 -6.52 7.79 1.55
C LEU A 61 -6.03 7.41 2.93
N ILE A 62 -4.88 7.94 3.30
CA ILE A 62 -4.25 7.70 4.59
C ILE A 62 -4.07 9.04 5.29
N ASN A 63 -4.46 9.13 6.55
CA ASN A 63 -4.16 10.27 7.40
C ASN A 63 -2.68 10.21 7.80
N MET A 64 -1.93 11.25 7.44
CA MET A 64 -0.51 11.39 7.75
C MET A 64 -0.27 12.74 8.45
N ALA A 65 0.61 12.73 9.44
CA ALA A 65 1.04 13.97 10.09
C ALA A 65 1.90 14.79 9.12
N ASP A 66 1.65 16.10 9.03
CA ASP A 66 2.50 17.04 8.30
C ASP A 66 3.72 17.50 9.14
N LYS A 67 4.54 18.41 8.60
CA LYS A 67 5.73 18.95 9.29
C LYS A 67 5.41 19.63 10.63
N LYS A 68 4.15 20.00 10.87
CA LYS A 68 3.65 20.61 12.11
C LYS A 68 2.97 19.60 13.03
N GLY A 69 2.86 18.34 12.62
CA GLY A 69 2.15 17.29 13.35
C GLY A 69 0.65 17.24 13.09
N GLU A 70 0.12 18.04 12.18
CA GLU A 70 -1.31 18.03 11.85
C GLU A 70 -1.64 16.83 10.96
N MET A 71 -2.63 16.02 11.35
CA MET A 71 -3.09 14.90 10.53
C MET A 71 -3.88 15.40 9.33
N LYS A 72 -3.41 15.05 8.12
CA LYS A 72 -4.06 15.39 6.86
C LYS A 72 -4.25 14.16 5.98
N PRO A 73 -5.38 14.03 5.27
CA PRO A 73 -5.54 13.01 4.25
C PRO A 73 -4.50 13.16 3.15
N GLU A 74 -3.87 12.06 2.78
CA GLU A 74 -2.95 11.99 1.64
C GLU A 74 -3.33 10.84 0.70
N LEU A 75 -3.21 11.08 -0.60
CA LEU A 75 -3.40 10.07 -1.62
C LEU A 75 -2.24 9.10 -1.67
N PHE A 76 -2.55 7.83 -1.48
CA PHE A 76 -1.59 6.76 -1.55
C PHE A 76 -1.92 5.84 -2.72
N LYS A 77 -1.03 5.80 -3.73
CA LYS A 77 -1.18 4.86 -4.85
C LYS A 77 -0.75 3.48 -4.40
N VAL A 78 -1.65 2.51 -4.53
CA VAL A 78 -1.43 1.13 -4.09
C VAL A 78 -1.22 0.15 -5.24
N GLY A 79 -1.60 0.52 -6.46
CA GLY A 79 -1.44 -0.35 -7.63
C GLY A 79 -1.91 0.29 -8.92
N TRP A 80 -1.78 -0.44 -10.02
CA TRP A 80 -2.28 -0.05 -11.34
C TRP A 80 -2.52 -1.28 -12.23
N GLY A 81 -3.41 -1.15 -13.19
CA GLY A 81 -3.81 -2.25 -14.07
C GLY A 81 -5.16 -1.97 -14.73
N GLU A 82 -5.72 -2.96 -15.40
CA GLU A 82 -7.07 -2.87 -15.96
C GLU A 82 -8.05 -3.56 -15.00
N PHE A 83 -9.05 -2.82 -14.52
CA PHE A 83 -9.98 -3.30 -13.51
C PHE A 83 -11.43 -3.17 -13.96
N SER A 84 -12.29 -4.07 -13.49
CA SER A 84 -13.74 -4.04 -13.66
C SER A 84 -14.43 -4.24 -12.31
N LYS A 85 -15.76 -4.11 -12.25
CA LYS A 85 -16.55 -4.50 -11.07
C LYS A 85 -16.26 -5.91 -10.61
N VAL A 86 -16.07 -6.82 -11.55
CA VAL A 86 -15.87 -8.25 -11.28
C VAL A 86 -14.57 -8.44 -10.52
N THR A 87 -13.53 -7.67 -10.85
CA THR A 87 -12.26 -7.65 -10.13
C THR A 87 -12.47 -7.43 -8.62
N PHE A 88 -13.38 -6.53 -8.23
CA PHE A 88 -13.60 -6.18 -6.83
C PHE A 88 -14.69 -6.99 -6.13
N THR A 89 -15.60 -7.63 -6.87
CA THR A 89 -16.76 -8.34 -6.30
C THR A 89 -16.65 -9.85 -6.32
N SER A 90 -15.91 -10.43 -7.28
CA SER A 90 -15.87 -11.89 -7.49
C SER A 90 -14.94 -12.65 -6.55
N GLY A 91 -14.05 -11.94 -5.83
CA GLY A 91 -13.02 -12.57 -5.01
C GLY A 91 -11.95 -13.31 -5.83
N LYS A 92 -11.97 -13.21 -7.18
CA LYS A 92 -10.85 -13.66 -8.01
C LYS A 92 -9.63 -12.82 -7.67
N TYR A 93 -8.48 -13.50 -7.54
CA TYR A 93 -7.21 -12.89 -7.17
C TYR A 93 -6.98 -11.59 -7.94
N PRO A 94 -6.73 -10.46 -7.26
CA PRO A 94 -6.72 -10.27 -5.79
C PRO A 94 -8.10 -10.10 -5.15
N ASN A 95 -8.30 -10.62 -3.94
CA ASN A 95 -9.53 -10.41 -3.17
C ASN A 95 -9.57 -9.00 -2.54
N PHE A 96 -9.84 -7.98 -3.38
CA PHE A 96 -9.90 -6.57 -3.00
C PHE A 96 -10.97 -6.24 -1.97
N LYS A 97 -12.03 -7.05 -1.91
CA LYS A 97 -13.18 -6.90 -1.01
C LYS A 97 -12.82 -6.98 0.48
N ASN A 98 -11.74 -7.70 0.79
CA ASN A 98 -11.31 -7.94 2.17
C ASN A 98 -10.13 -7.05 2.58
N LEU A 99 -9.82 -6.00 1.82
CA LEU A 99 -8.79 -5.05 2.25
C LEU A 99 -9.30 -4.19 3.41
N PRO A 100 -8.42 -3.82 4.35
CA PRO A 100 -8.81 -3.07 5.54
C PRO A 100 -8.88 -1.55 5.31
N PHE A 101 -9.00 -1.13 4.06
CA PHE A 101 -9.06 0.27 3.64
C PHE A 101 -9.81 0.36 2.33
N ASP A 102 -10.32 1.56 2.06
CA ASP A 102 -11.07 1.85 0.86
C ASP A 102 -10.13 1.94 -0.34
N LEU A 103 -10.61 1.42 -1.48
CA LEU A 103 -9.92 1.52 -2.76
C LEU A 103 -10.72 2.39 -3.72
N TYR A 104 -10.01 3.25 -4.42
CA TYR A 104 -10.55 4.13 -5.43
C TYR A 104 -9.81 3.89 -6.74
N CYS A 105 -10.54 3.46 -7.76
CA CYS A 105 -10.02 3.22 -9.10
C CYS A 105 -10.22 4.47 -9.96
N VAL A 106 -9.12 5.02 -10.47
CA VAL A 106 -9.12 6.24 -11.31
C VAL A 106 -8.46 5.91 -12.64
N SER A 107 -9.09 6.28 -13.77
CA SER A 107 -8.55 6.10 -15.13
C SER A 107 -7.14 6.67 -15.26
N GLN A 108 -6.33 6.09 -16.13
CA GLN A 108 -4.97 6.57 -16.36
C GLN A 108 -4.93 8.02 -16.84
N SER A 109 -5.91 8.46 -17.65
CA SER A 109 -6.06 9.86 -18.09
C SER A 109 -6.14 10.85 -16.93
N ASP A 110 -6.82 10.45 -15.85
CA ASP A 110 -7.10 11.28 -14.68
C ASP A 110 -6.15 10.97 -13.51
N SER A 111 -5.17 10.08 -13.72
CA SER A 111 -4.16 9.75 -12.73
C SER A 111 -2.95 10.67 -12.86
N PHE A 112 -2.29 10.91 -11.73
CA PHE A 112 -1.03 11.67 -11.59
C PHE A 112 0.03 11.42 -12.69
N PHE A 113 0.06 10.21 -13.26
CA PHE A 113 1.06 9.80 -14.25
C PHE A 113 0.84 10.37 -15.64
N SER A 114 -0.30 11.02 -15.94
CA SER A 114 -0.45 11.67 -17.24
C SER A 114 0.46 12.89 -17.38
N GLY A 115 0.97 13.52 -16.31
CA GLY A 115 1.99 14.59 -16.40
C GLY A 115 1.56 15.86 -17.17
N PHE A 116 0.39 15.85 -17.80
CA PHE A 116 -0.11 16.91 -18.69
C PHE A 116 -1.00 17.92 -17.96
N ASP A 117 -1.56 17.59 -16.79
CA ASP A 117 -2.45 18.47 -16.04
C ASP A 117 -1.89 18.85 -14.66
N LYS A 118 -1.32 20.05 -14.60
CA LYS A 118 -0.81 20.65 -13.36
C LYS A 118 -1.92 20.93 -12.35
N LYS A 119 -3.12 21.32 -12.80
CA LYS A 119 -4.24 21.63 -11.91
C LYS A 119 -4.75 20.36 -11.23
N LEU A 120 -4.78 19.26 -11.98
CA LEU A 120 -5.16 17.96 -11.43
C LEU A 120 -4.17 17.50 -10.35
N SER A 121 -2.87 17.62 -10.63
CA SER A 121 -1.82 17.33 -9.64
C SER A 121 -1.95 18.19 -8.37
N GLU A 122 -2.23 19.49 -8.53
CA GLU A 122 -2.46 20.41 -7.41
C GLU A 122 -3.70 20.01 -6.61
N GLN A 123 -4.79 19.60 -7.26
CA GLN A 123 -6.01 19.12 -6.59
C GLN A 123 -5.76 17.83 -5.81
N MET A 124 -5.01 16.87 -6.37
CA MET A 124 -4.65 15.63 -5.66
C MET A 124 -3.90 15.90 -4.35
N ILE A 125 -3.06 16.95 -4.31
CA ILE A 125 -2.28 17.29 -3.11
C ILE A 125 -3.10 18.14 -2.13
N SER A 126 -3.85 19.12 -2.63
CA SER A 126 -4.55 20.10 -1.79
C SER A 126 -5.92 19.63 -1.29
N ASP A 127 -6.65 18.86 -2.09
CA ASP A 127 -7.96 18.29 -1.75
C ASP A 127 -8.12 16.88 -2.36
N PRO A 128 -7.40 15.89 -1.82
CA PRO A 128 -7.44 14.51 -2.29
C PRO A 128 -8.83 13.87 -2.20
N VAL A 129 -9.65 14.31 -1.23
CA VAL A 129 -11.02 13.83 -1.04
C VAL A 129 -11.92 14.26 -2.19
N SER A 130 -11.92 15.55 -2.53
CA SER A 130 -12.70 16.05 -3.67
C SER A 130 -12.20 15.45 -4.98
N TYR A 131 -10.89 15.29 -5.16
CA TYR A 131 -10.33 14.63 -6.34
C TYR A 131 -10.91 13.21 -6.51
N LEU A 132 -10.90 12.38 -5.46
CA LEU A 132 -11.42 11.01 -5.56
C LEU A 132 -12.93 10.98 -5.81
N LYS A 133 -13.70 11.89 -5.19
CA LYS A 133 -15.14 11.99 -5.46
C LYS A 133 -15.44 12.28 -6.94
N ASP A 134 -14.64 13.16 -7.54
CA ASP A 134 -14.83 13.58 -8.93
C ASP A 134 -14.25 12.59 -9.95
N LYS A 135 -13.13 11.93 -9.64
CA LYS A 135 -12.36 11.15 -10.64
C LYS A 135 -12.50 9.64 -10.53
N SER A 136 -13.01 9.10 -9.41
CA SER A 136 -13.13 7.66 -9.27
C SER A 136 -14.17 7.08 -10.23
N LEU A 137 -13.75 6.07 -10.97
CA LEU A 137 -14.61 5.22 -11.78
C LEU A 137 -15.27 4.13 -10.93
N LEU A 138 -14.57 3.69 -9.89
CA LEU A 138 -15.02 2.66 -8.97
C LEU A 138 -14.49 2.95 -7.56
N ALA A 139 -15.34 2.76 -6.56
CA ALA A 139 -14.98 2.87 -5.15
C ALA A 139 -15.38 1.59 -4.40
N VAL A 140 -14.44 1.05 -3.61
CA VAL A 140 -14.64 -0.14 -2.76
C VAL A 140 -14.43 0.25 -1.31
N SER A 141 -15.36 -0.17 -0.45
CA SER A 141 -15.15 -0.20 1.00
C SER A 141 -15.77 -1.47 1.54
N GLY A 142 -14.92 -2.34 2.11
CA GLY A 142 -15.31 -3.68 2.50
C GLY A 142 -16.07 -4.41 1.39
N ASN A 143 -17.31 -4.79 1.66
CA ASN A 143 -18.12 -5.62 0.77
C ASN A 143 -18.87 -4.85 -0.33
N GLU A 144 -18.80 -3.52 -0.31
CA GLU A 144 -19.58 -2.66 -1.20
C GLU A 144 -18.72 -2.06 -2.31
N VAL A 145 -19.23 -2.19 -3.53
CA VAL A 145 -18.61 -1.62 -4.73
C VAL A 145 -19.58 -0.65 -5.37
N GLU A 146 -19.19 0.62 -5.46
CA GLU A 146 -19.89 1.65 -6.23
C GLU A 146 -19.16 1.89 -7.55
N ILE A 147 -19.92 2.03 -8.64
CA ILE A 147 -19.39 2.26 -9.97
C ILE A 147 -20.01 3.51 -10.53
N ARG A 148 -19.15 4.33 -11.15
CA ARG A 148 -19.57 5.43 -11.98
C ARG A 148 -19.65 4.97 -13.43
N ASN A 149 -20.80 5.19 -14.06
CA ASN A 149 -20.91 5.07 -15.50
C ASN A 149 -20.17 6.24 -16.17
N ARG A 150 -19.18 5.97 -17.02
CA ARG A 150 -18.33 7.01 -17.66
C ARG A 150 -19.16 8.02 -18.48
N LEU A 151 -20.34 7.60 -18.94
CA LEU A 151 -21.29 8.42 -19.71
C LEU A 151 -22.24 9.26 -18.85
N GLU A 152 -22.32 8.99 -17.55
CA GLU A 152 -23.17 9.73 -16.62
C GLU A 152 -22.36 10.84 -15.95
N LYS A 153 -22.88 12.08 -16.03
CA LYS A 153 -22.38 13.18 -15.20
C LYS A 153 -22.78 12.91 -13.76
N GLY A 154 -21.87 12.37 -12.97
CA GLY A 154 -22.06 12.14 -11.53
C GLY A 154 -20.75 11.82 -10.83
N THR A 155 -20.57 12.30 -9.61
CA THR A 155 -19.50 11.89 -8.70
C THR A 155 -19.83 10.54 -8.09
N ILE A 156 -18.85 9.80 -7.59
CA ILE A 156 -19.16 8.73 -6.64
C ILE A 156 -19.89 9.36 -5.43
N LYS A 157 -21.00 8.75 -5.01
CA LYS A 157 -21.83 9.23 -3.90
C LYS A 157 -21.31 8.73 -2.56
N LYS A 158 -20.49 7.67 -2.57
CA LYS A 158 -19.80 7.16 -1.39
C LYS A 158 -19.04 8.27 -0.66
N GLU A 159 -19.16 8.24 0.65
CA GLU A 159 -18.33 9.06 1.52
C GLU A 159 -16.87 8.63 1.36
N VAL A 160 -16.02 9.55 0.92
CA VAL A 160 -14.58 9.31 0.79
C VAL A 160 -13.93 9.55 2.13
N LYS A 161 -13.39 8.48 2.72
CA LYS A 161 -12.77 8.49 4.06
C LYS A 161 -11.27 8.28 3.96
N ALA A 162 -10.55 8.96 4.83
CA ALA A 162 -9.14 8.70 5.08
C ALA A 162 -9.01 7.79 6.30
N HIS A 163 -8.13 6.81 6.21
CA HIS A 163 -7.88 5.84 7.26
C HIS A 163 -6.64 6.20 8.07
N ASP A 164 -6.60 5.79 9.33
CA ASP A 164 -5.39 5.92 10.14
C ASP A 164 -4.28 4.98 9.63
N TYR A 165 -3.05 5.50 9.52
CA TYR A 165 -1.92 4.73 9.00
C TYR A 165 -1.65 3.46 9.82
N ASP A 166 -1.65 3.56 11.15
CA ASP A 166 -1.28 2.45 12.02
C ASP A 166 -2.39 1.39 12.02
N GLU A 167 -3.66 1.81 11.95
CA GLU A 167 -4.78 0.89 11.76
C GLU A 167 -4.69 0.11 10.45
N VAL A 168 -4.43 0.80 9.33
CA VAL A 168 -4.28 0.17 8.02
C VAL A 168 -3.13 -0.83 8.04
N LEU A 169 -1.97 -0.43 8.56
CA LEU A 169 -0.80 -1.28 8.62
C LEU A 169 -1.05 -2.53 9.48
N ARG A 170 -1.65 -2.37 10.67
CA ARG A 170 -2.00 -3.47 11.57
C ARG A 170 -2.93 -4.48 10.89
N ASN A 171 -4.02 -3.98 10.30
CA ASN A 171 -5.00 -4.85 9.66
C ASN A 171 -4.42 -5.55 8.42
N ALA A 172 -3.59 -4.85 7.64
CA ALA A 172 -2.92 -5.43 6.47
C ALA A 172 -1.96 -6.55 6.88
N ARG A 173 -1.21 -6.39 7.97
CA ARG A 173 -0.31 -7.43 8.51
C ARG A 173 -1.08 -8.67 8.95
N ASN A 174 -2.18 -8.48 9.66
CA ASN A 174 -3.06 -9.58 10.05
C ASN A 174 -3.57 -10.35 8.81
N LEU A 175 -3.97 -9.63 7.75
CA LEU A 175 -4.42 -10.25 6.50
C LEU A 175 -3.31 -11.00 5.77
N VAL A 176 -2.07 -10.51 5.79
CA VAL A 176 -0.91 -11.23 5.23
C VAL A 176 -0.66 -12.53 5.98
N ILE A 177 -0.72 -12.52 7.31
CA ILE A 177 -0.60 -13.75 8.12
C ILE A 177 -1.70 -14.73 7.72
N ASP A 178 -2.96 -14.31 7.78
CA ASP A 178 -4.14 -15.16 7.52
C ASP A 178 -4.11 -15.82 6.13
N ARG A 179 -3.47 -15.18 5.15
CA ARG A 179 -3.35 -15.71 3.78
C ARG A 179 -2.22 -16.74 3.61
N ASN A 180 -1.21 -16.73 4.47
CA ASN A 180 0.02 -17.47 4.23
C ASN A 180 0.35 -18.50 5.32
N THR A 181 -0.17 -18.35 6.53
CA THR A 181 0.15 -19.23 7.67
C THR A 181 -0.93 -19.17 8.77
N ASP A 182 -0.83 -20.05 9.76
CA ASP A 182 -1.67 -19.99 10.96
C ASP A 182 -1.12 -18.96 11.96
N ARG A 183 -2.02 -18.23 12.63
CA ARG A 183 -1.63 -17.18 13.58
C ARG A 183 -0.82 -17.70 14.77
N LYS A 184 -1.14 -18.88 15.30
CA LYS A 184 -0.38 -19.49 16.40
C LYS A 184 0.97 -19.99 15.89
N GLU A 185 0.99 -20.62 14.71
CA GLU A 185 2.25 -21.04 14.09
C GLU A 185 3.21 -19.84 13.89
N PHE A 186 2.70 -18.73 13.37
CA PHE A 186 3.47 -17.50 13.20
C PHE A 186 3.94 -16.90 14.52
N SER A 187 3.07 -16.88 15.54
CA SER A 187 3.40 -16.43 16.89
C SER A 187 4.54 -17.25 17.51
N GLU A 188 4.48 -18.58 17.43
CA GLU A 188 5.54 -19.47 17.91
C GLU A 188 6.84 -19.31 17.12
N PHE A 189 6.74 -19.03 15.82
CA PHE A 189 7.89 -18.66 15.02
C PHE A 189 8.53 -17.34 15.48
N LEU A 190 7.74 -16.28 15.68
CA LEU A 190 8.23 -14.98 16.18
C LEU A 190 8.92 -15.10 17.55
N LYS A 191 8.41 -15.95 18.45
CA LYS A 191 9.05 -16.19 19.77
C LYS A 191 10.44 -16.81 19.66
N LYS A 192 10.70 -17.62 18.63
CA LYS A 192 12.00 -18.27 18.39
C LYS A 192 13.04 -17.31 17.83
N LEU A 193 12.63 -16.16 17.30
CA LEU A 193 13.55 -15.19 16.73
C LEU A 193 14.28 -14.42 17.83
N PRO A 194 15.63 -14.37 17.80
CA PRO A 194 16.44 -13.64 18.76
C PRO A 194 16.29 -12.14 18.54
N ASP A 195 16.49 -11.38 19.61
CA ASP A 195 16.46 -9.92 19.55
C ASP A 195 17.81 -9.34 19.08
N ASP A 196 18.90 -10.13 19.14
CA ASP A 196 20.20 -9.72 18.61
C ASP A 196 20.16 -9.67 17.07
N PRO A 197 20.46 -8.51 16.44
CA PRO A 197 20.41 -8.35 14.99
C PRO A 197 21.32 -9.30 14.20
N LYS A 198 22.48 -9.70 14.75
CA LYS A 198 23.41 -10.60 14.05
C LYS A 198 22.90 -12.04 14.09
N GLU A 199 22.41 -12.48 15.24
CA GLU A 199 21.79 -13.81 15.39
C GLU A 199 20.50 -13.92 14.56
N LEU A 200 19.67 -12.87 14.58
CA LEU A 200 18.45 -12.81 13.79
C LEU A 200 18.75 -12.93 12.30
N TRP A 201 19.73 -12.17 11.81
CA TRP A 201 20.17 -12.24 10.43
C TRP A 201 20.65 -13.64 10.06
N LYS A 202 21.44 -14.29 10.92
CA LYS A 202 21.93 -15.65 10.69
C LYS A 202 20.77 -16.65 10.54
N ILE A 203 19.79 -16.61 11.45
CA ILE A 203 18.62 -17.50 11.38
C ILE A 203 17.83 -17.27 10.09
N ILE A 204 17.63 -16.02 9.68
CA ILE A 204 16.94 -15.70 8.43
C ILE A 204 17.69 -16.26 7.21
N GLN A 205 19.03 -16.17 7.19
CA GLN A 205 19.82 -16.71 6.09
C GLN A 205 19.82 -18.24 6.04
N GLU A 206 19.83 -18.91 7.18
CA GLU A 206 19.81 -20.37 7.27
C GLU A 206 18.43 -20.94 6.89
N ASN A 207 17.35 -20.15 7.08
CA ASN A 207 15.97 -20.56 6.87
C ASN A 207 15.28 -19.83 5.71
N LYS A 208 16.02 -19.40 4.66
CA LYS A 208 15.47 -18.62 3.54
C LYS A 208 14.23 -19.21 2.86
N ASN A 209 14.07 -20.54 2.90
CA ASN A 209 12.96 -21.25 2.27
C ASN A 209 11.81 -21.54 3.26
N ASP A 210 11.92 -21.12 4.52
CA ASP A 210 10.84 -21.24 5.49
C ASP A 210 9.70 -20.28 5.09
N LYS A 211 8.48 -20.80 5.02
CA LYS A 211 7.31 -20.02 4.64
C LYS A 211 7.09 -18.80 5.55
N ASN A 212 7.38 -18.91 6.85
CA ASN A 212 7.20 -17.83 7.81
C ASN A 212 8.27 -16.74 7.63
N ILE A 213 9.45 -17.07 7.11
CA ILE A 213 10.41 -16.07 6.63
C ILE A 213 9.82 -15.32 5.43
N GLY A 214 9.19 -16.02 4.47
CA GLY A 214 8.45 -15.40 3.39
C GLY A 214 7.31 -14.48 3.87
N VAL A 215 6.60 -14.86 4.95
CA VAL A 215 5.61 -14.00 5.60
C VAL A 215 6.27 -12.73 6.15
N LEU A 216 7.42 -12.81 6.81
CA LEU A 216 8.12 -11.61 7.30
C LEU A 216 8.48 -10.62 6.20
N HIS A 217 8.99 -11.10 5.06
CA HIS A 217 9.22 -10.24 3.88
C HIS A 217 7.93 -9.50 3.46
N SER A 218 6.79 -10.16 3.63
CA SER A 218 5.47 -9.67 3.26
C SER A 218 4.84 -8.70 4.26
N LEU A 219 5.40 -8.52 5.46
CA LEU A 219 4.85 -7.64 6.51
C LEU A 219 5.28 -6.17 6.39
N GLY A 220 5.79 -5.77 5.22
CA GLY A 220 6.30 -4.42 4.97
C GLY A 220 7.63 -4.16 5.68
N ILE A 221 8.51 -5.17 5.71
CA ILE A 221 9.85 -5.03 6.27
C ILE A 221 10.79 -4.65 5.15
N GLU A 222 11.20 -3.38 5.19
CA GLU A 222 12.13 -2.83 4.21
C GLU A 222 13.38 -3.73 4.14
N ARG A 223 13.69 -4.24 2.94
CA ARG A 223 15.02 -4.81 2.61
C ARG A 223 15.45 -6.05 3.40
N LEU A 224 14.52 -6.89 3.86
CA LEU A 224 14.89 -8.25 4.26
C LEU A 224 15.64 -8.92 3.10
N GLY A 225 16.93 -9.20 3.27
CA GLY A 225 17.78 -9.86 2.26
C GLY A 225 18.76 -8.97 1.50
N SER A 226 18.71 -7.63 1.59
CA SER A 226 19.73 -6.77 0.96
C SER A 226 20.89 -6.50 1.93
N GLY A 227 21.88 -7.40 1.93
CA GLY A 227 23.12 -7.27 2.68
C GLY A 227 23.08 -7.87 4.09
N ILE A 228 24.27 -8.19 4.60
CA ILE A 228 24.47 -8.74 5.95
C ILE A 228 24.09 -7.67 6.98
N GLY A 229 23.09 -7.94 7.82
CA GLY A 229 22.81 -7.12 9.01
C GLY A 229 22.33 -5.69 8.73
N ASP A 230 21.43 -5.48 7.76
CA ASP A 230 20.75 -4.17 7.63
C ASP A 230 20.04 -3.85 8.96
N LYS A 231 20.64 -2.91 9.71
CA LYS A 231 20.16 -2.50 11.03
C LYS A 231 18.71 -2.04 10.99
N LYS A 232 18.23 -1.48 9.87
CA LYS A 232 16.85 -1.03 9.73
C LYS A 232 15.87 -2.19 9.54
N ALA A 233 16.27 -3.20 8.76
CA ALA A 233 15.49 -4.42 8.61
C ALA A 233 15.38 -5.17 9.94
N MET A 234 16.49 -5.29 10.67
CA MET A 234 16.51 -5.94 11.98
C MET A 234 15.74 -5.13 13.03
N GLN A 235 15.83 -3.79 13.01
CA GLN A 235 14.98 -2.96 13.88
C GLN A 235 13.50 -3.13 13.53
N SER A 236 13.14 -3.15 12.25
CA SER A 236 11.74 -3.35 11.83
C SER A 236 11.19 -4.72 12.24
N MET A 237 12.05 -5.74 12.27
CA MET A 237 11.72 -7.07 12.80
C MET A 237 11.44 -7.02 14.31
N ILE A 238 12.29 -6.34 15.07
CA ILE A 238 12.09 -6.14 16.52
C ILE A 238 10.80 -5.35 16.77
N ASP A 239 10.54 -4.30 15.99
CA ASP A 239 9.31 -3.50 16.07
C ASP A 239 8.07 -4.36 15.80
N ILE A 240 8.14 -5.26 14.81
CA ILE A 240 7.07 -6.24 14.55
C ILE A 240 6.85 -7.12 15.76
N LYS A 241 7.91 -7.70 16.32
CA LYS A 241 7.82 -8.57 17.50
C LYS A 241 7.20 -7.82 18.70
N ASN A 242 7.58 -6.56 18.91
CA ASN A 242 7.05 -5.73 19.99
C ASN A 242 5.60 -5.28 19.77
N SER A 243 5.19 -5.13 18.51
CA SER A 243 3.81 -4.77 18.15
C SER A 243 2.85 -5.95 18.09
N PHE A 244 3.35 -7.19 18.20
CA PHE A 244 2.54 -8.39 18.11
C PHE A 244 1.98 -8.78 19.48
N ASP A 245 0.66 -8.90 19.57
CA ASP A 245 -0.03 -9.43 20.73
C ASP A 245 0.06 -10.96 20.73
N PHE A 246 0.98 -11.50 21.53
CA PHE A 246 1.21 -12.93 21.66
C PHE A 246 0.09 -13.69 22.40
N GLU A 247 -0.76 -13.00 23.15
CA GLU A 247 -1.90 -13.61 23.84
C GLU A 247 -3.01 -13.88 22.81
N ASN A 248 -3.29 -12.90 21.97
CA ASN A 248 -4.35 -12.97 20.97
C ASN A 248 -3.89 -13.39 19.56
N ASN A 249 -2.57 -13.59 19.38
CA ASN A 249 -1.91 -13.94 18.12
C ASN A 249 -2.26 -13.01 16.96
N LYS A 250 -2.15 -11.70 17.16
CA LYS A 250 -2.47 -10.67 16.16
C LYS A 250 -1.63 -9.40 16.38
N PHE A 251 -1.50 -8.58 15.35
CA PHE A 251 -1.13 -7.17 15.52
C PHE A 251 -2.32 -6.35 16.00
#